data_AF-A0AA86XB18-F1
#
_entry.id   AF-A0AA86XB18-F1
#
_cell.length_a   1.000
_cell.length_b   1.000
_cell.length_c   1.000
_cell.angle_alpha   90.00
_cell.angle_beta   90.00
_cell.angle_gamma   90.00
#
_symmetry.space_group_name_H-M   'P 1'
#
loop_
_entity.id
_entity.type
_entity.pdbx_description
1 polymer ?
#
loop_
_entity_poly.entity_id
_entity_poly.type
_entity_poly.pdbx_seq_one_letter_code
_entity_poly.pdbx_strand_id
1 'polypeptide(L)'
;MKYLKETALASLVLAGLVGCGGDSGSSSSTTPITLSVSDAPIDDVKDVTVTFSKVALLPQGGGSPLIYDVYKTDENGDYVDENGDPLPDGEDPIPLSVNLLDYQGSEALPLIENEVIPVGSYKLCVFANDGDHPTDPSYVTEYDDTTRELTVKGEGACPQVGKEDNAGVLYFKDSFNVNQQSNDFVVEFDLRRGLKNSSTYPDYTIQRTSVSLINTVETGNIEGTVAKQTFDACRLTTDNTFVQAVYLYEGNIDKDDMTPIGGSEEVKPVTSASVVLGEDQTNFEFSLGFIDPGTYSLGYTCTAQHDSDEDNAAPLAAGFAIYEAQNGVQVTVGQDSQVSF
;
A
#
# COMPACT_ATOMS: atom_id res chain seq x y z
N MET A 1 -15.75 10.00 21.67
CA MET A 1 -17.03 9.39 22.08
C MET A 1 -16.95 7.93 21.68
N LYS A 2 -17.21 6.99 22.59
CA LYS A 2 -17.03 5.56 22.33
C LYS A 2 -18.11 5.07 21.36
N TYR A 3 -17.72 4.65 20.16
CA TYR A 3 -18.61 3.95 19.24
C TYR A 3 -18.69 2.48 19.67
N LEU A 4 -19.90 2.05 20.07
CA LEU A 4 -20.23 0.65 20.26
C LEU A 4 -20.24 -0.03 18.89
N LYS A 5 -19.43 -1.07 18.72
CA LYS A 5 -19.57 -2.02 17.60
C LYS A 5 -20.83 -2.86 17.83
N GLU A 6 -21.91 -2.60 17.10
CA GLU A 6 -23.05 -3.51 17.03
C GLU A 6 -22.75 -4.62 16.00
N THR A 7 -22.62 -5.85 16.48
CA THR A 7 -22.54 -7.06 15.67
C THR A 7 -23.88 -7.33 15.01
N ALA A 8 -23.99 -7.07 13.70
CA ALA A 8 -25.13 -7.48 12.89
C ALA A 8 -24.95 -8.95 12.43
N LEU A 9 -25.82 -9.83 12.93
CA LEU A 9 -25.96 -11.21 12.45
C LEU A 9 -26.66 -11.21 11.08
N ALA A 10 -25.89 -11.31 10.01
CA ALA A 10 -26.42 -11.50 8.66
C ALA A 10 -26.99 -12.93 8.51
N SER A 11 -28.31 -13.00 8.35
CA SER A 11 -29.03 -14.25 8.09
C SER A 11 -28.92 -14.61 6.61
N LEU A 12 -28.23 -15.71 6.28
CA LEU A 12 -28.19 -16.27 4.92
C LEU A 12 -29.57 -16.77 4.48
N VAL A 13 -30.18 -16.07 3.50
CA VAL A 13 -31.33 -16.57 2.74
C VAL A 13 -30.81 -17.21 1.45
N LEU A 14 -30.80 -18.55 1.42
CA LEU A 14 -30.53 -19.34 0.22
C LEU A 14 -31.73 -19.30 -0.72
N ALA A 15 -31.70 -18.42 -1.73
CA ALA A 15 -32.62 -18.47 -2.85
C ALA A 15 -32.06 -19.40 -3.94
N GLY A 16 -32.60 -20.61 -4.03
CA GLY A 16 -32.29 -21.55 -5.11
C GLY A 16 -32.93 -21.11 -6.43
N LEU A 17 -32.12 -20.63 -7.37
CA LEU A 17 -32.47 -20.52 -8.78
C LEU A 17 -32.04 -21.80 -9.49
N VAL A 18 -32.97 -22.74 -9.66
CA VAL A 18 -32.81 -23.87 -10.57
C VAL A 18 -33.17 -23.39 -11.98
N GLY A 19 -32.14 -23.03 -12.75
CA GLY A 19 -32.23 -22.80 -14.19
C GLY A 19 -32.07 -24.11 -14.96
N CYS A 20 -33.12 -24.54 -15.65
CA CYS A 20 -33.11 -25.61 -16.64
C CYS A 20 -33.00 -24.99 -18.05
N GLY A 21 -31.91 -25.26 -18.77
CA GLY A 21 -31.77 -24.90 -20.19
C GLY A 21 -30.32 -25.04 -20.66
N GLY A 22 -30.00 -26.16 -21.32
CA GLY A 22 -28.63 -26.58 -21.60
C GLY A 22 -27.87 -25.74 -22.63
N ASP A 23 -26.57 -25.62 -22.37
CA ASP A 23 -25.52 -25.69 -23.38
C ASP A 23 -24.30 -26.38 -22.72
N SER A 24 -23.62 -27.23 -23.47
CA SER A 24 -22.46 -27.99 -22.99
C SER A 24 -21.22 -27.09 -23.00
N GLY A 25 -21.10 -26.22 -22.00
CA GLY A 25 -19.90 -25.46 -21.70
C GLY A 25 -19.45 -25.78 -20.27
N SER A 26 -18.19 -26.13 -20.07
CA SER A 26 -17.62 -26.26 -18.73
C SER A 26 -17.87 -24.97 -17.96
N SER A 27 -18.80 -24.99 -16.99
CA SER A 27 -19.08 -23.82 -16.17
C SER A 27 -17.84 -23.53 -15.31
N SER A 28 -17.03 -22.56 -15.72
CA SER A 28 -15.98 -22.02 -14.87
C SER A 28 -16.63 -21.41 -13.65
N SER A 29 -16.31 -21.91 -12.45
CA SER A 29 -16.75 -21.27 -11.22
C SER A 29 -16.27 -19.83 -11.20
N THR A 30 -17.09 -18.91 -10.70
CA THR A 30 -16.74 -17.50 -10.48
C THR A 30 -16.69 -17.20 -8.98
N THR A 31 -16.03 -16.12 -8.62
CA THR A 31 -15.83 -15.68 -7.23
C THR A 31 -15.63 -14.17 -7.21
N PRO A 32 -16.02 -13.45 -6.14
CA PRO A 32 -15.64 -12.06 -5.97
C PRO A 32 -14.12 -11.93 -5.75
N ILE A 33 -13.57 -10.81 -6.23
CA ILE A 33 -12.23 -10.31 -5.93
C ILE A 33 -12.33 -8.85 -5.49
N THR A 34 -11.52 -8.47 -4.50
CA THR A 34 -11.29 -7.07 -4.12
C THR A 34 -9.80 -6.78 -4.28
N LEU A 35 -9.49 -5.66 -4.93
CA LEU A 35 -8.12 -5.15 -5.05
C LEU A 35 -8.09 -3.77 -4.45
N SER A 36 -7.27 -3.60 -3.41
CA SER A 36 -7.11 -2.35 -2.68
C SER A 36 -5.71 -1.77 -2.86
N VAL A 37 -5.50 -0.57 -2.37
CA VAL A 37 -4.20 0.11 -2.28
C VAL A 37 -3.91 0.49 -0.84
N SER A 38 -2.63 0.40 -0.44
CA SER A 38 -2.12 0.80 0.88
C SER A 38 -0.66 1.24 0.76
N ASP A 39 -0.09 1.70 1.87
CA ASP A 39 1.23 2.29 1.95
C ASP A 39 2.05 1.96 3.23
N ALA A 40 3.37 1.86 3.05
CA ALA A 40 4.37 2.00 4.09
C ALA A 40 4.96 3.43 4.06
N PRO A 41 4.53 4.30 5.00
CA PRO A 41 4.62 5.76 4.88
C PRO A 41 6.03 6.33 4.95
N ILE A 42 6.12 7.55 4.44
CA ILE A 42 7.29 8.43 4.52
C ILE A 42 6.91 9.72 5.28
N ASP A 43 7.89 10.35 5.92
CA ASP A 43 7.64 11.48 6.84
C ASP A 43 7.99 12.86 6.27
N ASP A 44 8.64 12.91 5.11
CA ASP A 44 9.25 14.13 4.53
C ASP A 44 8.28 14.95 3.65
N VAL A 45 7.09 14.42 3.38
CA VAL A 45 6.04 15.05 2.60
C VAL A 45 4.71 15.05 3.37
N LYS A 46 3.83 15.99 3.00
CA LYS A 46 2.53 16.15 3.64
C LYS A 46 1.48 15.21 3.05
N ASP A 47 1.42 15.13 1.72
CA ASP A 47 0.46 14.30 0.99
C ASP A 47 1.14 13.64 -0.22
N VAL A 48 0.77 12.39 -0.53
CA VAL A 48 1.20 11.68 -1.75
C VAL A 48 -0.04 11.14 -2.45
N THR A 49 -0.55 11.90 -3.41
CA THR A 49 -1.80 11.60 -4.11
C THR A 49 -1.54 10.90 -5.43
N VAL A 50 -2.04 9.67 -5.55
CA VAL A 50 -2.03 8.90 -6.80
C VAL A 50 -3.45 8.81 -7.36
N THR A 51 -3.61 9.20 -8.62
CA THR A 51 -4.89 9.08 -9.33
C THR A 51 -4.89 7.82 -10.18
N PHE A 52 -5.77 6.87 -9.84
CA PHE A 52 -5.91 5.60 -10.55
C PHE A 52 -6.97 5.70 -11.64
N SER A 53 -6.67 5.16 -12.82
CA SER A 53 -7.62 5.16 -13.96
C SER A 53 -8.23 3.78 -14.19
N LYS A 54 -7.44 2.72 -14.02
CA LYS A 54 -7.81 1.39 -14.50
C LYS A 54 -7.07 0.26 -13.81
N VAL A 55 -7.76 -0.86 -13.65
CA VAL A 55 -7.22 -2.16 -13.27
C VAL A 55 -7.48 -3.15 -14.40
N ALA A 56 -6.46 -3.92 -14.78
CA ALA A 56 -6.61 -5.00 -15.75
C ALA A 56 -6.10 -6.33 -15.19
N LEU A 57 -6.97 -7.33 -15.17
CA LEU A 57 -6.66 -8.71 -14.83
C LEU A 57 -6.45 -9.51 -16.11
N LEU A 58 -5.28 -10.15 -16.21
CA LEU A 58 -4.82 -10.87 -17.40
C LEU A 58 -4.90 -12.39 -17.16
N PRO A 59 -5.91 -13.10 -17.68
CA PRO A 59 -6.03 -14.54 -17.49
C PRO A 59 -4.84 -15.29 -18.10
N GLN A 60 -4.20 -16.17 -17.33
CA GLN A 60 -3.07 -16.98 -17.81
C GLN A 60 -3.50 -18.23 -18.60
N GLY A 61 -4.76 -18.65 -18.44
CA GLY A 61 -5.35 -19.78 -19.19
C GLY A 61 -5.75 -19.46 -20.64
N GLY A 62 -5.46 -18.23 -21.11
CA GLY A 62 -5.98 -17.68 -22.36
C GLY A 62 -7.35 -17.00 -22.17
N GLY A 63 -7.67 -16.06 -23.04
CA GLY A 63 -8.87 -15.22 -22.94
C GLY A 63 -8.56 -13.74 -23.08
N SER A 64 -9.60 -12.91 -23.13
CA SER A 64 -9.44 -11.44 -23.12
C SER A 64 -9.15 -10.94 -21.69
N PRO A 65 -8.35 -9.87 -21.54
CA PRO A 65 -8.22 -9.16 -20.27
C PRO A 65 -9.58 -8.74 -19.69
N LEU A 66 -9.73 -8.84 -18.37
CA LEU A 66 -10.83 -8.22 -17.65
C LEU A 66 -10.37 -6.83 -17.23
N ILE A 67 -11.10 -5.79 -17.63
CA ILE A 67 -10.72 -4.40 -17.44
C ILE A 67 -11.80 -3.72 -16.62
N TYR A 68 -11.37 -3.01 -15.58
CA TYR A 68 -12.20 -2.26 -14.66
C TYR A 68 -11.67 -0.83 -14.62
N ASP A 69 -12.53 0.13 -14.93
CA ASP A 69 -12.21 1.54 -14.73
C ASP A 69 -12.34 1.87 -13.24
N VAL A 70 -11.45 2.70 -12.72
CA VAL A 70 -11.37 3.02 -11.29
C VAL A 70 -11.88 4.44 -11.09
N TYR A 71 -13.04 4.55 -10.44
CA TYR A 71 -13.73 5.81 -10.23
C TYR A 71 -14.04 6.03 -8.75
N LYS A 72 -14.26 7.30 -8.39
CA LYS A 72 -14.72 7.67 -7.06
C LYS A 72 -16.19 7.29 -6.87
N THR A 73 -16.46 6.49 -5.84
CA THR A 73 -17.82 6.05 -5.48
C THR A 73 -18.09 6.28 -4.00
N ASP A 74 -19.37 6.24 -3.62
CA ASP A 74 -19.79 6.14 -2.22
C ASP A 74 -19.72 4.68 -1.68
N GLU A 75 -20.19 4.48 -0.45
CA GLU A 75 -20.26 3.17 0.22
C GLU A 75 -21.21 2.15 -0.46
N ASN A 76 -22.07 2.61 -1.36
CA ASN A 76 -23.00 1.76 -2.12
C ASN A 76 -22.47 1.45 -3.53
N GLY A 77 -21.33 2.03 -3.92
CA GLY A 77 -20.76 1.90 -5.26
C GLY A 77 -21.36 2.88 -6.28
N ASP A 78 -22.11 3.89 -5.83
CA ASP A 78 -22.67 4.92 -6.71
C ASP A 78 -21.62 6.01 -6.96
N TYR A 79 -21.50 6.50 -8.21
CA TYR A 79 -20.55 7.55 -8.56
C TYR A 79 -20.85 8.86 -7.81
N VAL A 80 -19.80 9.52 -7.35
CA VAL A 80 -19.91 10.79 -6.61
C VAL A 80 -19.01 11.86 -7.19
N ASP A 81 -19.35 13.11 -6.91
CA ASP A 81 -18.56 14.27 -7.26
C ASP A 81 -17.34 14.47 -6.33
N GLU A 82 -16.61 15.58 -6.53
CA GLU A 82 -15.45 15.96 -5.71
C GLU A 82 -15.80 16.11 -4.21
N ASN A 83 -17.04 16.48 -3.89
CA ASN A 83 -17.52 16.68 -2.52
C ASN A 83 -18.10 15.41 -1.89
N GLY A 84 -18.26 14.34 -2.67
CA GLY A 84 -18.90 13.10 -2.23
C GLY A 84 -20.42 13.11 -2.36
N ASP A 85 -20.98 14.08 -3.09
CA ASP A 85 -22.41 14.10 -3.41
C ASP A 85 -22.68 13.21 -4.63
N PRO A 86 -23.87 12.56 -4.75
CA PRO A 86 -24.20 11.72 -5.89
C PRO A 86 -24.04 12.44 -7.22
N LEU A 87 -23.33 11.81 -8.16
CA LEU A 87 -23.03 12.38 -9.46
C LEU A 87 -24.32 12.53 -10.29
N PRO A 88 -24.61 13.71 -10.88
CA PRO A 88 -25.81 13.89 -11.69
C PRO A 88 -25.83 13.00 -12.95
N ASP A 89 -27.04 12.58 -13.36
CA ASP A 89 -27.24 11.81 -14.58
C ASP A 89 -26.62 12.51 -15.81
N GLY A 90 -25.67 11.83 -16.45
CA GLY A 90 -25.02 12.29 -17.69
C GLY A 90 -23.74 13.10 -17.50
N GLU A 91 -23.25 13.25 -16.26
CA GLU A 91 -21.88 13.69 -16.00
C GLU A 91 -20.89 12.52 -16.06
N ASP A 92 -19.66 12.82 -16.45
CA ASP A 92 -18.60 11.81 -16.56
C ASP A 92 -18.07 11.46 -15.16
N PRO A 93 -17.85 10.17 -14.84
CA PRO A 93 -17.33 9.75 -13.54
C PRO A 93 -15.89 10.23 -13.33
N ILE A 94 -15.57 10.59 -12.10
CA ILE A 94 -14.27 11.14 -11.71
C ILE A 94 -13.32 9.98 -11.35
N PRO A 95 -12.08 9.95 -11.89
CA PRO A 95 -11.06 8.98 -11.46
C PRO A 95 -10.82 9.00 -9.95
N LEU A 96 -10.43 7.86 -9.38
CA LEU A 96 -10.15 7.79 -7.95
C LEU A 96 -8.75 8.36 -7.64
N SER A 97 -8.69 9.51 -6.99
CA SER A 97 -7.46 10.05 -6.39
C SER A 97 -7.35 9.64 -4.93
N VAL A 98 -6.20 9.05 -4.57
CA VAL A 98 -5.94 8.48 -3.24
C VAL A 98 -4.70 9.13 -2.66
N ASN A 99 -4.82 9.77 -1.49
CA ASN A 99 -3.66 10.08 -0.67
C ASN A 99 -3.18 8.78 -0.01
N LEU A 100 -2.04 8.26 -0.47
CA LEU A 100 -1.50 6.98 0.01
C LEU A 100 -1.19 7.02 1.51
N LEU A 101 -0.79 8.19 2.03
CA LEU A 101 -0.47 8.37 3.44
C LEU A 101 -1.70 8.21 4.37
N ASP A 102 -2.92 8.19 3.85
CA ASP A 102 -4.12 7.94 4.66
C ASP A 102 -4.35 6.44 4.93
N TYR A 103 -3.66 5.54 4.21
CA TYR A 103 -3.87 4.11 4.24
C TYR A 103 -2.57 3.39 4.61
N GLN A 104 -2.23 3.38 5.90
CA GLN A 104 -0.98 2.84 6.41
C GLN A 104 -1.19 1.56 7.23
N GLY A 105 -0.14 0.75 7.33
CA GLY A 105 -0.19 -0.47 8.15
C GLY A 105 -1.14 -1.49 7.52
N SER A 106 -2.23 -1.84 8.22
CA SER A 106 -3.24 -2.78 7.71
C SER A 106 -4.46 -2.11 7.06
N GLU A 107 -4.50 -0.78 7.00
CA GLU A 107 -5.59 -0.03 6.37
C GLU A 107 -5.39 0.03 4.85
N ALA A 108 -6.46 -0.14 4.07
CA ALA A 108 -6.39 -0.14 2.61
C ALA A 108 -7.69 0.39 1.98
N LEU A 109 -7.57 1.04 0.82
CA LEU A 109 -8.71 1.54 0.05
C LEU A 109 -8.97 0.67 -1.19
N PRO A 110 -10.18 0.14 -1.41
CA PRO A 110 -10.52 -0.58 -2.63
C PRO A 110 -10.36 0.28 -3.90
N LEU A 111 -9.63 -0.24 -4.89
CA LEU A 111 -9.64 0.26 -6.27
C LEU A 111 -10.78 -0.38 -7.07
N ILE A 112 -11.03 -1.67 -6.82
CA ILE A 112 -12.19 -2.42 -7.29
C ILE A 112 -12.68 -3.31 -6.16
N GLU A 113 -14.00 -3.44 -6.02
CA GLU A 113 -14.61 -4.13 -4.88
C GLU A 113 -15.60 -5.19 -5.34
N ASN A 114 -15.49 -6.41 -4.79
CA ASN A 114 -16.43 -7.51 -4.99
C ASN A 114 -16.70 -7.89 -6.47
N GLU A 115 -15.72 -7.67 -7.35
CA GLU A 115 -15.85 -7.95 -8.77
C GLU A 115 -15.92 -9.46 -9.04
N VAL A 116 -16.96 -9.92 -9.73
CA VAL A 116 -17.19 -11.36 -9.92
C VAL A 116 -16.46 -11.87 -11.16
N ILE A 117 -15.38 -12.61 -10.96
CA ILE A 117 -14.51 -13.11 -12.03
C ILE A 117 -14.37 -14.64 -12.01
N PRO A 118 -14.00 -15.29 -13.13
CA PRO A 118 -13.71 -16.73 -13.15
C PRO A 118 -12.53 -17.10 -12.25
N VAL A 119 -12.61 -18.25 -11.58
CA VAL A 119 -11.43 -18.79 -10.85
C VAL A 119 -10.32 -19.11 -11.84
N GLY A 120 -9.08 -18.88 -11.45
CA GLY A 120 -7.94 -19.11 -12.33
C GLY A 120 -6.69 -18.35 -11.91
N SER A 121 -5.66 -18.44 -12.74
CA SER A 121 -4.42 -17.71 -12.55
C SER A 121 -4.41 -16.44 -13.39
N TYR A 122 -4.01 -15.32 -12.78
CA TYR A 122 -4.03 -13.99 -13.39
C TYR A 122 -2.71 -13.26 -13.18
N LYS A 123 -2.42 -12.31 -14.07
CA LYS A 123 -1.47 -11.22 -13.81
C LYS A 123 -2.24 -9.92 -13.71
N LEU A 124 -1.63 -8.92 -13.06
CA LEU A 124 -2.26 -7.63 -12.80
C LEU A 124 -1.53 -6.50 -13.55
N CYS A 125 -2.31 -5.55 -14.05
CA CYS A 125 -1.84 -4.22 -14.39
C CYS A 125 -2.69 -3.20 -13.64
N VAL A 126 -2.03 -2.21 -13.04
CA VAL A 126 -2.68 -1.03 -12.45
C VAL A 126 -2.17 0.20 -13.19
N PHE A 127 -3.09 1.06 -13.60
CA PHE A 127 -2.82 2.30 -14.33
C PHE A 127 -3.04 3.47 -13.38
N ALA A 128 -2.04 4.34 -13.30
CA ALA A 128 -2.07 5.55 -12.52
C ALA A 128 -1.66 6.73 -13.41
N ASN A 129 -2.42 7.81 -13.36
CA ASN A 129 -2.11 9.03 -14.11
C ASN A 129 -0.80 9.62 -13.58
N ASP A 130 0.07 10.07 -14.47
CA ASP A 130 1.28 10.81 -14.10
C ASP A 130 0.93 12.28 -13.82
N GLY A 131 1.85 13.01 -13.19
CA GLY A 131 1.65 14.42 -12.85
C GLY A 131 1.49 15.36 -14.05
N ASP A 132 1.81 14.89 -15.26
CA ASP A 132 1.63 15.62 -16.52
C ASP A 132 0.29 15.32 -17.21
N HIS A 133 -0.56 14.51 -16.58
CA HIS A 133 -1.90 14.22 -17.06
C HIS A 133 -2.77 15.49 -17.04
N PRO A 134 -3.53 15.78 -18.13
CA PRO A 134 -4.10 17.11 -18.36
C PRO A 134 -5.28 17.48 -17.44
N THR A 135 -5.99 16.49 -16.89
CA THR A 135 -7.19 16.70 -16.06
C THR A 135 -6.99 16.23 -14.63
N ASP A 136 -6.54 14.99 -14.47
CA ASP A 136 -6.47 14.32 -13.17
C ASP A 136 -5.03 13.85 -12.84
N PRO A 137 -4.08 14.79 -12.58
CA PRO A 137 -2.68 14.45 -12.33
C PRO A 137 -2.47 13.83 -10.94
N SER A 138 -1.45 12.97 -10.83
CA SER A 138 -0.89 12.57 -9.53
C SER A 138 0.11 13.61 -9.03
N TYR A 139 0.20 13.80 -7.72
CA TYR A 139 1.05 14.84 -7.15
C TYR A 139 1.54 14.53 -5.72
N VAL A 140 2.58 15.24 -5.31
CA VAL A 140 3.07 15.30 -3.93
C VAL A 140 2.86 16.71 -3.41
N THR A 141 2.39 16.84 -2.17
CA THR A 141 2.32 18.12 -1.46
C THR A 141 3.39 18.14 -0.36
N GLU A 142 4.26 19.15 -0.39
CA GLU A 142 5.30 19.39 0.61
C GLU A 142 4.72 20.14 1.83
N TYR A 143 5.44 20.17 2.96
CA TYR A 143 4.97 20.85 4.18
C TYR A 143 4.83 22.37 4.07
N ASP A 144 5.39 22.98 3.02
CA ASP A 144 5.19 24.39 2.69
C ASP A 144 3.97 24.64 1.77
N ASP A 145 3.11 23.63 1.63
CA ASP A 145 1.94 23.56 0.75
C ASP A 145 2.28 23.62 -0.74
N THR A 146 3.54 23.48 -1.13
CA THR A 146 3.89 23.40 -2.55
C THR A 146 3.52 22.05 -3.12
N THR A 147 2.80 22.06 -4.25
CA THR A 147 2.43 20.84 -5.00
C THR A 147 3.42 20.60 -6.13
N ARG A 148 3.83 19.35 -6.28
CA ARG A 148 4.86 18.87 -7.22
C ARG A 148 4.30 17.69 -8.01
N GLU A 149 4.68 17.59 -9.27
CA GLU A 149 4.22 16.50 -10.13
C GLU A 149 4.80 15.15 -9.68
N LEU A 150 3.94 14.12 -9.69
CA LEU A 150 4.31 12.75 -9.33
C LEU A 150 4.17 11.82 -10.53
N THR A 151 5.25 11.13 -10.89
CA THR A 151 5.22 10.09 -11.93
C THR A 151 5.33 8.70 -11.31
N VAL A 152 4.41 7.81 -11.65
CA VAL A 152 4.46 6.41 -11.21
C VAL A 152 5.31 5.63 -12.23
N LYS A 153 6.55 5.29 -11.87
CA LYS A 153 7.42 4.55 -12.81
C LYS A 153 6.91 3.13 -12.97
N GLY A 154 6.28 2.88 -14.10
CA GLY A 154 5.83 1.57 -14.53
C GLY A 154 6.80 0.83 -15.46
N GLU A 155 6.37 -0.34 -15.93
CA GLU A 155 7.07 -1.10 -16.99
C GLU A 155 6.68 -0.65 -18.41
N GLY A 156 5.92 0.46 -18.51
CA GLY A 156 5.57 1.17 -19.74
C GLY A 156 4.29 0.68 -20.43
N ALA A 157 4.05 -0.63 -20.52
CA ALA A 157 2.83 -1.16 -21.15
C ALA A 157 2.33 -2.43 -20.48
N CYS A 158 1.01 -2.52 -20.33
CA CYS A 158 0.33 -3.73 -19.89
C CYS A 158 0.19 -4.72 -21.06
N PRO A 159 0.58 -6.00 -20.91
CA PRO A 159 0.35 -6.99 -21.95
C PRO A 159 -1.12 -7.10 -22.33
N GLN A 160 -1.42 -7.21 -23.63
CA GLN A 160 -2.77 -7.31 -24.22
C GLN A 160 -3.67 -6.06 -24.10
N VAL A 161 -3.35 -5.12 -23.20
CA VAL A 161 -4.12 -3.88 -23.01
C VAL A 161 -3.39 -2.68 -23.66
N GLY A 162 -2.08 -2.59 -23.50
CA GLY A 162 -1.26 -1.52 -24.06
C GLY A 162 -0.81 -0.50 -23.02
N LYS A 163 -0.57 0.72 -23.47
CA LYS A 163 -0.14 1.87 -22.65
C LYS A 163 -1.19 2.96 -22.73
N GLU A 164 -1.19 3.84 -21.74
CA GLU A 164 -1.97 5.06 -21.74
C GLU A 164 -1.00 6.24 -21.79
N ASP A 165 -1.40 7.32 -22.45
CA ASP A 165 -0.59 8.54 -22.49
C ASP A 165 -0.70 9.23 -21.13
N ASN A 166 0.40 9.80 -20.63
CA ASN A 166 0.45 10.49 -19.33
C ASN A 166 0.04 9.59 -18.15
N ALA A 167 0.39 8.30 -18.21
CA ALA A 167 0.09 7.33 -17.16
C ALA A 167 1.22 6.32 -16.95
N GLY A 168 1.52 6.06 -15.68
CA GLY A 168 2.32 4.95 -15.22
C GLY A 168 1.55 3.63 -15.27
N VAL A 169 2.21 2.56 -15.74
CA VAL A 169 1.63 1.21 -15.79
C VAL A 169 2.40 0.24 -14.90
N LEU A 170 1.82 -0.09 -13.75
CA LEU A 170 2.34 -1.07 -12.81
C LEU A 170 1.93 -2.48 -13.25
N TYR A 171 2.79 -3.13 -14.04
CA TYR A 171 2.61 -4.54 -14.41
C TYR A 171 3.25 -5.46 -13.37
N PHE A 172 2.47 -6.43 -12.87
CA PHE A 172 2.92 -7.47 -11.95
C PHE A 172 3.25 -8.73 -12.74
N LYS A 173 4.54 -9.04 -12.82
CA LYS A 173 5.08 -10.12 -13.66
C LYS A 173 4.70 -11.51 -13.14
N ASP A 174 4.64 -11.66 -11.83
CA ASP A 174 4.25 -12.90 -11.19
C ASP A 174 2.74 -13.06 -11.24
N SER A 175 2.30 -14.29 -11.50
CA SER A 175 0.89 -14.62 -11.52
C SER A 175 0.40 -14.94 -10.11
N PHE A 176 -0.81 -14.50 -9.80
CA PHE A 176 -1.53 -14.89 -8.58
C PHE A 176 -2.74 -15.75 -8.93
N ASN A 177 -3.29 -16.44 -7.93
CA ASN A 177 -4.45 -17.30 -8.12
C ASN A 177 -5.70 -16.69 -7.49
N VAL A 178 -6.78 -16.73 -8.25
CA VAL A 178 -8.14 -16.41 -7.79
C VAL A 178 -8.84 -17.73 -7.48
N ASN A 179 -9.15 -17.94 -6.21
CA ASN A 179 -9.66 -19.17 -5.61
C ASN A 179 -11.17 -19.05 -5.29
N GLN A 180 -11.83 -20.15 -4.96
CA GLN A 180 -13.30 -20.16 -4.71
C GLN A 180 -13.76 -19.50 -3.40
N GLN A 181 -12.86 -19.10 -2.49
CA GLN A 181 -13.21 -18.74 -1.11
C GLN A 181 -13.13 -17.23 -0.84
N SER A 182 -11.93 -16.67 -0.80
CA SER A 182 -11.68 -15.26 -0.51
C SER A 182 -10.43 -14.85 -1.29
N ASN A 183 -10.49 -13.66 -1.88
CA ASN A 183 -9.54 -13.14 -2.86
C ASN A 183 -9.41 -11.64 -2.61
N ASP A 184 -8.68 -11.32 -1.56
CA ASP A 184 -8.49 -9.95 -1.10
C ASP A 184 -7.01 -9.61 -1.32
N PHE A 185 -6.77 -8.67 -2.22
CA PHE A 185 -5.42 -8.28 -2.62
C PHE A 185 -5.17 -6.80 -2.34
N VAL A 186 -3.94 -6.47 -1.99
CA VAL A 186 -3.50 -5.09 -1.78
C VAL A 186 -2.31 -4.81 -2.68
N VAL A 187 -2.38 -3.68 -3.39
CA VAL A 187 -1.24 -3.06 -4.04
C VAL A 187 -0.55 -2.20 -3.00
N GLU A 188 0.51 -2.74 -2.43
CA GLU A 188 1.28 -2.10 -1.37
C GLU A 188 2.34 -1.19 -1.98
N PHE A 189 2.25 0.11 -1.71
CA PHE A 189 3.29 1.06 -2.03
C PHE A 189 4.22 1.17 -0.82
N ASP A 190 5.52 0.94 -0.99
CA ASP A 190 6.48 1.27 0.06
C ASP A 190 7.07 2.64 -0.26
N LEU A 191 6.36 3.71 0.13
CA LEU A 191 6.77 5.07 -0.23
C LEU A 191 8.12 5.44 0.39
N ARG A 192 8.42 4.99 1.61
CA ARG A 192 9.74 5.25 2.21
C ARG A 192 10.90 4.72 1.36
N ARG A 193 10.74 3.55 0.76
CA ARG A 193 11.71 2.98 -0.18
C ARG A 193 11.57 3.53 -1.60
N GLY A 194 10.36 3.87 -1.98
CA GLY A 194 9.92 4.02 -3.37
C GLY A 194 9.81 5.42 -3.91
N LEU A 195 9.44 6.37 -3.06
CA LEU A 195 9.30 7.76 -3.43
C LEU A 195 10.69 8.37 -3.55
N LYS A 196 10.97 8.98 -4.71
CA LYS A 196 12.23 9.64 -5.01
C LYS A 196 11.96 11.06 -5.45
N ASN A 197 12.55 12.01 -4.73
CA ASN A 197 12.63 13.39 -5.17
C ASN A 197 13.76 13.51 -6.20
N SER A 198 13.47 14.18 -7.31
CA SER A 198 14.42 14.49 -8.36
C SER A 198 14.49 16.00 -8.51
N SER A 199 15.72 16.55 -8.49
CA SER A 199 15.96 17.97 -8.81
C SER A 199 15.66 18.33 -10.28
N THR A 200 15.22 17.35 -11.08
CA THR A 200 14.88 17.48 -12.49
C THR A 200 13.54 16.83 -12.78
N TYR A 201 12.73 17.46 -13.62
CA TYR A 201 11.42 16.97 -14.02
C TYR A 201 11.40 15.48 -14.47
N PRO A 202 10.41 14.66 -14.03
CA PRO A 202 9.38 14.99 -13.03
C PRO A 202 9.96 15.14 -11.63
N ASP A 203 9.34 15.98 -10.81
CA ASP A 203 9.86 16.35 -9.48
C ASP A 203 9.86 15.16 -8.50
N TYR A 204 8.80 14.35 -8.49
CA TYR A 204 8.74 13.12 -7.70
C TYR A 204 8.45 11.90 -8.57
N THR A 205 8.99 10.75 -8.14
CA THR A 205 8.72 9.47 -8.79
C THR A 205 8.53 8.35 -7.79
N ILE A 206 7.54 7.48 -8.02
CA ILE A 206 7.43 6.20 -7.31
C ILE A 206 8.13 5.13 -8.14
N GLN A 207 9.10 4.42 -7.57
CA GLN A 207 9.81 3.34 -8.26
C GLN A 207 8.96 2.06 -8.31
N ARG A 208 8.88 1.39 -9.47
CA ARG A 208 8.22 0.08 -9.61
C ARG A 208 8.67 -0.94 -8.56
N THR A 209 9.94 -0.93 -8.18
CA THR A 209 10.55 -1.88 -7.23
C THR A 209 10.05 -1.73 -5.80
N SER A 210 9.34 -0.64 -5.51
CA SER A 210 8.74 -0.38 -4.21
C SER A 210 7.27 -0.79 -4.13
N VAL A 211 6.67 -1.25 -5.23
CA VAL A 211 5.26 -1.61 -5.27
C VAL A 211 5.08 -3.13 -5.35
N SER A 212 4.29 -3.69 -4.45
CA SER A 212 4.07 -5.14 -4.35
C SER A 212 2.59 -5.47 -4.44
N LEU A 213 2.27 -6.68 -4.90
CA LEU A 213 0.91 -7.21 -4.84
C LEU A 213 0.88 -8.25 -3.74
N ILE A 214 0.06 -8.03 -2.73
CA ILE A 214 -0.03 -8.87 -1.55
C ILE A 214 -1.40 -9.52 -1.49
N ASN A 215 -1.43 -10.79 -1.09
CA ASN A 215 -2.66 -11.51 -0.82
C ASN A 215 -2.95 -11.45 0.68
N THR A 216 -3.95 -10.67 1.10
CA THR A 216 -4.16 -10.35 2.52
C THR A 216 -4.64 -11.55 3.34
N VAL A 217 -5.21 -12.57 2.68
CA VAL A 217 -5.65 -13.80 3.37
C VAL A 217 -4.50 -14.72 3.75
N GLU A 218 -3.29 -14.46 3.25
CA GLU A 218 -2.08 -15.24 3.50
C GLU A 218 -1.10 -14.53 4.44
N THR A 219 -1.42 -13.30 4.88
CA THR A 219 -0.53 -12.46 5.67
C THR A 219 -1.09 -12.19 7.08
N GLY A 220 -0.23 -11.66 7.95
CA GLY A 220 -0.59 -11.12 9.26
C GLY A 220 -0.04 -9.71 9.43
N ASN A 221 -0.21 -9.13 10.62
CA ASN A 221 0.25 -7.78 10.92
C ASN A 221 1.18 -7.77 12.13
N ILE A 222 1.94 -6.69 12.27
CA ILE A 222 2.66 -6.35 13.49
C ILE A 222 2.20 -4.96 13.91
N GLU A 223 1.66 -4.88 15.11
CA GLU A 223 1.31 -3.63 15.77
C GLU A 223 2.22 -3.45 16.96
N GLY A 224 2.50 -2.20 17.33
CA GLY A 224 3.26 -1.98 18.54
C GLY A 224 3.20 -0.57 19.06
N THR A 225 3.81 -0.43 20.23
CA THR A 225 3.92 0.85 20.93
C THR A 225 5.37 1.21 21.17
N VAL A 226 5.64 2.51 21.16
CA VAL A 226 6.89 3.09 21.66
C VAL A 226 6.54 3.94 22.87
N ALA A 227 7.05 3.57 24.03
CA ALA A 227 6.82 4.31 25.26
C ALA A 227 7.34 5.74 25.13
N LYS A 228 6.62 6.72 25.69
CA LYS A 228 7.04 8.13 25.62
C LYS A 228 8.47 8.36 26.13
N GLN A 229 8.89 7.62 27.15
CA GLN A 229 10.24 7.70 27.67
C GLN A 229 11.28 7.24 26.64
N THR A 230 11.03 6.13 25.94
CA THR A 230 11.87 5.61 24.86
C THR A 230 11.90 6.61 23.70
N PHE A 231 10.74 7.12 23.30
CA PHE A 231 10.59 8.15 22.27
C PHE A 231 11.40 9.42 22.55
N ASP A 232 11.33 9.93 23.78
CA ASP A 232 12.07 11.12 24.19
C ASP A 232 13.57 10.84 24.37
N ALA A 233 13.95 9.65 24.84
CA ALA A 233 15.34 9.28 25.07
C ALA A 233 16.10 8.97 23.77
N CYS A 234 15.40 8.57 22.71
CA CYS A 234 16.01 8.39 21.40
C CYS A 234 16.52 9.72 20.84
N ARG A 235 15.80 10.83 21.06
CA ARG A 235 16.16 12.16 20.55
C ARG A 235 17.57 12.57 21.02
N LEU A 236 18.55 12.40 20.13
CA LEU A 236 19.97 12.67 20.42
C LEU A 236 20.30 14.17 20.50
N THR A 237 19.42 15.04 19.98
CA THR A 237 19.58 16.50 19.97
C THR A 237 18.23 17.19 20.18
N THR A 238 18.25 18.52 20.37
CA THR A 238 17.04 19.37 20.48
C THR A 238 16.54 19.89 19.14
N ASP A 239 17.11 19.45 18.02
CA ASP A 239 16.67 19.88 16.69
C ASP A 239 15.45 19.06 16.26
N ASN A 240 14.52 19.65 15.53
CA ASN A 240 13.27 19.00 15.10
C ASN A 240 13.45 18.16 13.82
N THR A 241 14.68 17.83 13.46
CA THR A 241 15.04 17.13 12.23
C THR A 241 15.13 15.61 12.40
N PHE A 242 14.88 15.08 13.61
CA PHE A 242 14.80 13.63 13.83
C PHE A 242 13.49 13.09 13.27
N VAL A 243 13.59 11.95 12.59
CA VAL A 243 12.44 11.19 12.09
C VAL A 243 12.45 9.84 12.78
N GLN A 244 11.29 9.46 13.31
CA GLN A 244 11.14 8.24 14.09
C GLN A 244 10.37 7.19 13.31
N ALA A 245 10.97 6.00 13.21
CA ALA A 245 10.42 4.91 12.44
C ALA A 245 10.81 3.56 13.04
N VAL A 246 10.05 2.53 12.67
CA VAL A 246 10.35 1.13 12.96
C VAL A 246 10.63 0.41 11.65
N TYR A 247 11.71 -0.35 11.61
CA TYR A 247 12.16 -1.11 10.44
C TYR A 247 11.99 -2.59 10.71
N LEU A 248 11.38 -3.31 9.77
CA LEU A 248 11.17 -4.74 9.88
C LEU A 248 12.23 -5.50 9.09
N TYR A 249 12.91 -6.45 9.72
CA TYR A 249 13.91 -7.31 9.09
C TYR A 249 13.48 -8.77 9.17
N GLU A 250 13.68 -9.51 8.08
CA GLU A 250 13.41 -10.94 8.04
C GLU A 250 14.43 -11.72 8.90
N GLY A 251 13.94 -12.62 9.75
CA GLY A 251 14.75 -13.46 10.63
C GLY A 251 15.15 -12.80 11.95
N ASN A 252 16.14 -13.40 12.60
CA ASN A 252 16.75 -12.88 13.83
C ASN A 252 18.02 -12.11 13.47
N ILE A 253 17.92 -10.78 13.47
CA ILE A 253 19.01 -9.88 13.10
C ILE A 253 19.53 -9.21 14.37
N ASP A 254 20.85 -9.23 14.57
CA ASP A 254 21.46 -8.50 15.66
C ASP A 254 21.37 -7.00 15.39
N LYS A 255 21.14 -6.18 16.43
CA LYS A 255 20.93 -4.74 16.28
C LYS A 255 22.03 -4.04 15.47
N ASP A 256 23.28 -4.45 15.67
CA ASP A 256 24.44 -3.86 15.01
C ASP A 256 24.50 -4.18 13.51
N ASP A 257 23.77 -5.19 13.05
CA ASP A 257 23.66 -5.61 11.65
C ASP A 257 22.39 -5.05 10.97
N MET A 258 21.51 -4.36 11.70
CA MET A 258 20.32 -3.74 11.14
C MET A 258 20.69 -2.46 10.38
N THR A 259 20.58 -2.49 9.05
CA THR A 259 21.04 -1.41 8.17
C THR A 259 19.87 -0.69 7.48
N PRO A 260 20.04 0.57 7.05
CA PRO A 260 18.96 1.35 6.46
C PRO A 260 18.52 0.84 5.08
N ILE A 261 17.43 1.41 4.56
CA ILE A 261 16.87 1.07 3.24
C ILE A 261 17.91 1.29 2.12
N GLY A 262 18.48 2.49 2.05
CA GLY A 262 19.53 2.84 1.10
C GLY A 262 20.92 2.32 1.52
N GLY A 263 21.91 2.45 0.64
CA GLY A 263 23.28 2.04 0.92
C GLY A 263 23.59 0.61 0.45
N SER A 264 24.88 0.24 0.50
CA SER A 264 25.42 -0.99 -0.10
C SER A 264 25.31 -2.26 0.76
N GLU A 265 24.78 -2.13 1.97
CA GLU A 265 24.70 -3.18 2.98
C GLU A 265 23.70 -4.26 2.56
N GLU A 266 23.99 -5.53 2.89
CA GLU A 266 23.17 -6.67 2.45
C GLU A 266 21.89 -6.85 3.29
N VAL A 267 21.94 -6.55 4.60
CA VAL A 267 20.81 -6.75 5.52
C VAL A 267 19.86 -5.57 5.42
N LYS A 268 18.89 -5.66 4.51
CA LYS A 268 17.89 -4.63 4.28
C LYS A 268 16.58 -4.92 5.01
N PRO A 269 15.86 -3.86 5.44
CA PRO A 269 14.51 -4.01 5.95
C PRO A 269 13.58 -4.46 4.82
N VAL A 270 12.61 -5.29 5.17
CA VAL A 270 11.51 -5.72 4.29
C VAL A 270 10.58 -4.54 3.99
N THR A 271 10.24 -3.80 5.05
CA THR A 271 9.38 -2.62 5.06
C THR A 271 9.66 -1.79 6.34
N SER A 272 8.98 -0.67 6.50
CA SER A 272 9.07 0.24 7.64
C SER A 272 7.73 0.87 7.98
N ALA A 273 7.60 1.41 9.19
CA ALA A 273 6.44 2.16 9.63
C ALA A 273 6.86 3.44 10.34
N SER A 274 6.09 4.52 10.11
CA SER A 274 6.19 5.74 10.90
C SER A 274 5.71 5.51 12.33
N VAL A 275 6.29 6.25 13.27
CA VAL A 275 5.89 6.23 14.68
C VAL A 275 5.07 7.47 14.98
N VAL A 276 3.77 7.29 15.18
CA VAL A 276 2.80 8.38 15.36
C VAL A 276 2.26 8.40 16.79
N LEU A 277 1.79 9.56 17.26
CA LEU A 277 1.18 9.64 18.58
C LEU A 277 -0.18 8.93 18.56
N GLY A 278 -0.36 7.95 19.44
CA GLY A 278 -1.61 7.20 19.53
C GLY A 278 -2.81 8.07 19.94
N GLU A 279 -4.02 7.61 19.67
CA GLU A 279 -5.26 8.36 19.94
C GLU A 279 -5.43 8.72 21.43
N ASP A 280 -4.94 7.85 22.32
CA ASP A 280 -5.00 8.04 23.75
C ASP A 280 -3.96 9.06 24.28
N GLN A 281 -3.05 9.51 23.40
CA GLN A 281 -1.96 10.44 23.66
C GLN A 281 -1.02 10.01 24.79
N THR A 282 -0.97 8.71 25.11
CA THR A 282 -0.12 8.16 26.17
C THR A 282 1.18 7.60 25.63
N ASN A 283 1.10 6.85 24.53
CA ASN A 283 2.22 6.25 23.84
C ASN A 283 2.20 6.61 22.36
N PHE A 284 3.32 6.32 21.70
CA PHE A 284 3.37 6.32 20.25
C PHE A 284 3.08 4.92 19.75
N GLU A 285 2.52 4.83 18.56
CA GLU A 285 2.05 3.61 17.91
C GLU A 285 2.67 3.50 16.52
N PHE A 286 2.82 2.26 16.06
CA PHE A 286 3.21 1.94 14.69
C PHE A 286 2.47 0.67 14.25
N SER A 287 2.24 0.55 12.94
CA SER A 287 1.61 -0.61 12.34
C SER A 287 2.34 -1.01 11.06
N LEU A 288 2.59 -2.30 10.93
CA LEU A 288 3.18 -2.96 9.77
C LEU A 288 2.19 -4.02 9.30
N GLY A 289 1.46 -3.75 8.23
CA GLY A 289 0.46 -4.67 7.71
C GLY A 289 1.00 -5.58 6.61
N PHE A 290 0.19 -6.59 6.28
CA PHE A 290 0.39 -7.42 5.10
C PHE A 290 1.74 -8.17 5.08
N ILE A 291 2.21 -8.63 6.24
CA ILE A 291 3.49 -9.32 6.39
C ILE A 291 3.29 -10.84 6.25
N ASP A 292 4.16 -11.47 5.45
CA ASP A 292 4.19 -12.93 5.33
C ASP A 292 4.43 -13.62 6.69
N PRO A 293 3.86 -14.82 6.93
CA PRO A 293 4.08 -15.55 8.17
C PRO A 293 5.55 -15.97 8.29
N GLY A 294 6.17 -15.63 9.42
CA GLY A 294 7.60 -15.83 9.60
C GLY A 294 8.13 -15.33 10.94
N THR A 295 9.44 -15.41 11.09
CA THR A 295 10.18 -14.84 12.21
C THR A 295 10.85 -13.55 11.77
N TYR A 296 10.71 -12.49 12.55
CA TYR A 296 11.21 -11.16 12.23
C TYR A 296 11.93 -10.50 13.41
N SER A 297 12.70 -9.47 13.08
CA SER A 297 13.30 -8.54 14.02
C SER A 297 12.89 -7.12 13.66
N LEU A 298 12.64 -6.28 14.67
CA LEU A 298 12.25 -4.89 14.49
C LEU A 298 13.32 -3.97 15.08
N GLY A 299 13.74 -2.98 14.31
CA GLY A 299 14.65 -1.93 14.74
C GLY A 299 13.92 -0.59 14.84
N TYR A 300 13.84 -0.05 16.05
CA TYR A 300 13.31 1.30 16.29
C TYR A 300 14.44 2.34 16.24
N THR A 301 14.21 3.45 15.53
CA THR A 301 15.18 4.53 15.34
C THR A 301 14.53 5.90 15.37
N CYS A 302 15.34 6.92 15.65
CA CYS A 302 15.03 8.35 15.54
C CYS A 302 15.99 9.07 14.58
N THR A 303 16.70 8.33 13.74
CA THR A 303 17.60 8.85 12.70
C THR A 303 17.12 8.44 11.32
N ALA A 304 15.81 8.23 11.16
CA ALA A 304 15.24 7.66 9.95
C ALA A 304 15.34 8.60 8.75
N GLN A 305 15.60 9.90 8.94
CA GLN A 305 15.91 10.87 7.88
C GLN A 305 17.26 10.63 7.17
N HIS A 306 18.07 9.70 7.67
CA HIS A 306 19.36 9.33 7.11
C HIS A 306 19.35 7.95 6.46
N ASP A 307 18.17 7.40 6.16
CA ASP A 307 18.00 6.02 5.70
C ASP A 307 18.13 5.84 4.17
N SER A 308 18.06 6.92 3.40
CA SER A 308 18.18 6.90 1.95
C SER A 308 19.61 7.22 1.50
N ASP A 309 20.00 6.66 0.37
CA ASP A 309 21.27 6.96 -0.31
C ASP A 309 21.11 8.02 -1.41
N GLU A 310 20.05 8.81 -1.30
CA GLU A 310 19.83 9.96 -2.16
C GLU A 310 20.99 10.96 -2.02
N ASP A 311 21.22 11.71 -3.10
CA ASP A 311 22.38 12.61 -3.23
C ASP A 311 23.77 11.95 -3.08
N ASN A 312 23.84 10.61 -3.18
CA ASN A 312 25.07 9.82 -2.95
C ASN A 312 25.61 9.92 -1.52
N ALA A 313 24.75 10.27 -0.55
CA ALA A 313 25.11 10.17 0.86
C ALA A 313 25.08 8.70 1.28
N ALA A 314 26.11 8.23 1.99
CA ALA A 314 26.07 6.90 2.60
C ALA A 314 25.26 6.98 3.92
N PRO A 315 24.11 6.30 4.05
CA PRO A 315 23.20 6.41 5.20
C PRO A 315 23.86 6.29 6.59
N LEU A 316 24.68 5.26 6.77
CA LEU A 316 25.39 5.02 8.03
C LEU A 316 26.40 6.13 8.35
N ALA A 317 27.06 6.68 7.34
CA ALA A 317 27.97 7.80 7.51
C ALA A 317 27.23 9.12 7.78
N ALA A 318 26.01 9.25 7.25
CA ALA A 318 25.11 10.38 7.50
C ALA A 318 24.49 10.34 8.92
N GLY A 319 24.56 9.19 9.61
CA GLY A 319 24.21 9.06 11.02
C GLY A 319 23.02 8.14 11.30
N PHE A 320 22.59 7.33 10.33
CA PHE A 320 21.58 6.31 10.59
C PHE A 320 22.06 5.30 11.64
N ALA A 321 21.25 5.05 12.67
CA ALA A 321 21.48 4.03 13.68
C ALA A 321 20.17 3.50 14.28
N ILE A 322 20.12 2.20 14.57
CA ILE A 322 19.03 1.62 15.36
C ILE A 322 19.26 1.90 16.85
N TYR A 323 18.25 2.49 17.50
CA TYR A 323 18.28 2.80 18.92
C TYR A 323 18.03 1.54 19.76
N GLU A 324 16.91 0.87 19.50
CA GLU A 324 16.46 -0.34 20.19
C GLU A 324 15.97 -1.39 19.19
N ALA A 325 16.12 -2.67 19.53
CA ALA A 325 15.73 -3.78 18.68
C ALA A 325 14.94 -4.83 19.44
N GLN A 326 13.96 -5.44 18.76
CA GLN A 326 13.17 -6.57 19.25
C GLN A 326 13.33 -7.73 18.27
N ASN A 327 13.72 -8.90 18.77
CA ASN A 327 14.02 -10.07 17.93
C ASN A 327 13.05 -11.21 18.21
N GLY A 328 12.87 -12.10 17.23
CA GLY A 328 12.04 -13.30 17.38
C GLY A 328 10.54 -13.02 17.38
N VAL A 329 10.10 -11.94 16.74
CA VAL A 329 8.69 -11.62 16.56
C VAL A 329 8.10 -12.56 15.53
N GLN A 330 6.99 -13.22 15.90
CA GLN A 330 6.36 -14.25 15.07
C GLN A 330 5.12 -13.70 14.41
N VAL A 331 5.13 -13.58 13.07
CA VAL A 331 3.94 -13.26 12.29
C VAL A 331 3.19 -14.53 11.95
N THR A 332 1.88 -14.52 12.19
CA THR A 332 0.97 -15.61 11.85
C THR A 332 -0.19 -15.07 11.03
N VAL A 333 -0.63 -15.84 10.05
CA VAL A 333 -1.73 -15.47 9.16
C VAL A 333 -2.98 -15.02 9.94
N GLY A 334 -3.51 -13.86 9.58
CA GLY A 334 -4.73 -13.28 10.17
C GLY A 334 -4.61 -12.92 11.64
N GLN A 335 -3.41 -12.64 12.15
CA GLN A 335 -3.17 -12.22 13.54
C GLN A 335 -2.33 -10.94 13.60
N ASP A 336 -2.55 -10.15 14.64
CA ASP A 336 -1.77 -8.97 14.96
C ASP A 336 -0.74 -9.31 16.04
N SER A 337 0.53 -9.27 15.67
CA SER A 337 1.65 -9.53 16.57
C SER A 337 1.97 -8.25 17.33
N GLN A 338 2.02 -8.30 18.66
CA GLN A 338 2.23 -7.11 19.48
C GLN A 338 3.69 -6.94 19.87
N VAL A 339 4.23 -5.75 19.65
CA VAL A 339 5.62 -5.37 19.98
C VAL A 339 5.63 -4.11 20.84
N SER A 340 6.64 -3.95 21.69
CA SER A 340 6.79 -2.74 22.50
C SER A 340 8.27 -2.35 22.65
N PHE A 341 8.53 -1.05 22.58
CA PHE A 341 9.82 -0.39 22.81
C PHE A 341 9.69 0.63 23.95
#